data_AF-A0A0C3ND48-F1
#
_entry.id   AF-A0A0C3ND48-F1
#
_cell.length_a   1.000
_cell.length_b   1.000
_cell.length_c   1.000
_cell.angle_alpha   90.00
_cell.angle_beta   90.00
_cell.angle_gamma   90.00
#
_symmetry.space_group_name_H-M   'P 1'
#
loop_
_entity.id
_entity.type
_entity.pdbx_description
1 polymer ?
#
loop_
_entity_poly.entity_id
_entity_poly.type
_entity_poly.pdbx_seq_one_letter_code
_entity_poly.pdbx_strand_id
1 'polypeptide(L)' 'MCAPLPQVLLCSGLFPTAPSQPHIAISVELLGFYHVLFERSCDSINALASALNTHYERRGFHLTTREVCA' A
#
# COMPACT_ATOMS: atom_id res chain seq x y z
N MET A 1 -4.94 -9.67 27.16
CA MET A 1 -4.71 -8.21 27.17
C MET A 1 -4.89 -7.71 25.74
N CYS A 2 -5.77 -6.74 25.48
CA CYS A 2 -5.89 -6.14 24.14
C CYS A 2 -4.75 -5.12 23.94
N ALA A 3 -3.97 -5.30 22.87
CA ALA A 3 -3.00 -4.30 22.45
C ALA A 3 -3.68 -3.22 21.59
N PRO A 4 -3.23 -1.96 21.65
CA PRO A 4 -3.74 -0.90 20.80
C PRO A 4 -3.53 -1.23 19.31
N LEU A 5 -4.52 -0.89 18.46
CA LEU A 5 -4.54 -1.23 17.04
C LEU A 5 -3.22 -0.91 16.29
N PRO A 6 -2.56 0.24 16.50
CA PRO A 6 -1.28 0.52 15.85
C PRO A 6 -0.17 -0.49 16.20
N GLN A 7 -0.13 -0.98 17.44
CA GLN A 7 0.86 -2.00 17.84
C GLN A 7 0.56 -3.34 17.19
N VAL A 8 -0.71 -3.74 17.12
CA VAL A 8 -1.12 -4.99 16.44
C VAL A 8 -0.74 -4.95 14.96
N LEU A 9 -0.98 -3.82 14.30
CA LEU A 9 -0.60 -3.61 12.90
C LEU A 9 0.92 -3.71 12.70
N LEU A 10 1.71 -3.02 13.52
CA LEU A 10 3.16 -3.07 13.45
C LEU A 10 3.70 -4.50 13.67
N CYS A 11 3.18 -5.21 14.66
CA CYS A 11 3.54 -6.61 14.91
C CYS A 11 3.18 -7.54 13.74
N SER A 12 2.18 -7.19 12.94
CA SER A 12 1.78 -7.92 11.73
C SER A 12 2.51 -7.47 10.45
N GLY A 13 3.52 -6.59 10.54
CA GLY A 13 4.25 -6.08 9.38
C GLY A 13 3.49 -5.01 8.58
N LEU A 14 2.46 -4.42 9.17
CA LEU A 14 1.65 -3.36 8.59
C LEU A 14 2.03 -2.00 9.21
N PHE A 15 2.29 -1.02 8.35
CA PHE A 15 2.53 0.36 8.74
C PHE A 15 1.21 1.15 8.72
N PRO A 16 0.70 1.63 9.87
CA PRO A 16 -0.55 2.38 9.92
C PRO A 16 -0.41 3.75 9.25
N THR A 17 -1.37 4.16 8.41
CA THR A 17 -1.38 5.48 7.73
C THR A 17 -2.02 6.59 8.58
N ALA A 18 -1.94 6.46 9.90
CA ALA A 18 -2.48 7.42 10.87
C ALA A 18 -1.76 8.78 10.78
N PRO A 19 -2.38 9.88 11.25
CA PRO A 19 -3.73 9.99 11.82
C PRO A 19 -4.83 10.26 10.78
N SER A 20 -4.47 10.55 9.53
CA SER A 20 -5.43 10.92 8.49
C SER A 20 -6.27 9.74 7.98
N GLN A 21 -5.74 8.52 8.02
CA GLN A 21 -6.41 7.30 7.55
C GLN A 21 -6.20 6.12 8.51
N PRO A 22 -6.94 6.07 9.64
CA PRO A 22 -6.75 5.06 10.69
C PRO A 22 -7.20 3.64 10.30
N HIS A 23 -7.96 3.50 9.20
CA HIS A 23 -8.42 2.20 8.68
C HIS A 23 -7.52 1.63 7.59
N ILE A 24 -6.47 2.35 7.22
CA ILE A 24 -5.55 1.94 6.16
C ILE A 24 -4.20 1.63 6.83
N ALA A 25 -3.60 0.52 6.39
CA ALA A 25 -2.27 0.12 6.80
C ALA A 25 -1.57 -0.52 5.60
N ILE A 26 -0.27 -0.33 5.49
CA ILE A 26 0.51 -0.72 4.31
C ILE A 26 1.48 -1.83 4.71
N SER A 27 1.51 -2.93 3.97
CA SER A 27 2.47 -4.01 4.21
C SER A 27 3.89 -3.58 3.85
N VAL A 28 4.79 -3.67 4.82
CA VAL A 28 6.22 -3.34 4.65
C VAL A 28 6.90 -4.36 3.73
N GLU A 29 6.53 -5.63 3.82
CA GLU A 29 7.04 -6.69 2.93
C GLU A 29 6.64 -6.44 1.48
N LEU A 30 5.40 -5.99 1.24
CA LEU A 30 4.93 -5.62 -0.09
C LEU A 30 5.72 -4.43 -0.65
N LEU A 31 6.08 -3.46 0.18
CA LEU A 31 6.98 -2.36 -0.24
C LEU A 31 8.37 -2.88 -0.60
N GLY A 32 8.93 -3.79 0.18
CA GLY A 32 10.23 -4.39 -0.11
C GLY A 32 10.21 -5.12 -1.46
N PHE A 33 9.17 -5.90 -1.71
CA PHE A 33 8.96 -6.57 -3.00
C PHE A 33 8.81 -5.55 -4.16
N TYR A 34 8.02 -4.50 -3.96
CA TYR A 34 7.85 -3.44 -4.96
C TYR A 34 9.16 -2.71 -5.25
N HIS A 35 9.99 -2.45 -4.23
CA HIS A 35 11.29 -1.81 -4.39
C HIS A 35 12.24 -2.64 -5.25
N VAL A 36 12.29 -3.96 -5.01
CA VAL A 36 13.10 -4.88 -5.84
C VAL A 36 12.58 -4.95 -7.27
N LEU A 37 11.26 -5.01 -7.48
CA LEU A 37 10.68 -4.95 -8.83
C LEU A 37 10.98 -3.62 -9.52
N PHE A 38 10.97 -2.52 -8.75
CA PHE A 38 11.26 -1.20 -9.24
C PHE A 38 12.67 -1.10 -9.81
N GLU A 39 13.66 -1.57 -9.04
CA GLU A 39 15.05 -1.56 -9.47
C GLU A 39 15.34 -2.47 -10.66
N ARG A 40 14.57 -3.56 -10.82
CA ARG A 40 14.93 -4.65 -11.73
C ARG A 40 14.10 -4.73 -13.00
N SER A 41 12.92 -4.09 -13.05
CA SER A 41 11.99 -4.33 -14.16
C SER A 41 10.94 -3.24 -14.31
N CYS A 42 11.28 -2.19 -15.08
CA CYS A 42 10.40 -1.06 -15.43
C CYS A 42 8.98 -1.49 -15.87
N ASP A 43 8.87 -2.49 -16.75
CA ASP A 43 7.57 -2.93 -17.28
C ASP A 43 6.73 -3.70 -16.25
N SER A 44 7.38 -4.42 -15.33
CA SER A 44 6.71 -5.20 -14.29
C SER A 44 5.97 -4.33 -13.28
N ILE A 45 6.50 -3.13 -13.01
CA ILE A 45 5.92 -2.16 -12.08
C ILE A 45 4.63 -1.60 -12.67
N ASN A 46 4.66 -1.21 -13.95
CA ASN A 46 3.48 -0.68 -14.63
C ASN A 46 2.39 -1.76 -14.77
N ALA A 47 2.77 -3.00 -15.05
CA ALA A 47 1.84 -4.13 -15.06
C ALA A 47 1.21 -4.37 -13.68
N LEU A 48 2.00 -4.30 -12.60
CA LEU A 48 1.52 -4.44 -11.23
C LEU A 48 0.59 -3.29 -10.83
N ALA A 49 0.95 -2.04 -11.13
CA ALA A 49 0.12 -0.86 -10.88
C ALA A 49 -1.22 -0.95 -11.62
N SER A 50 -1.20 -1.39 -12.88
CA SER A 50 -2.40 -1.63 -13.67
C SER A 50 -3.28 -2.74 -13.07
N ALA A 51 -2.68 -3.84 -12.61
CA ALA A 51 -3.40 -4.93 -11.96
C ALA A 51 -4.04 -4.50 -10.63
N LEU A 52 -3.33 -3.70 -9.83
CA LEU A 52 -3.86 -3.13 -8.58
C LEU A 52 -5.00 -2.15 -8.85
N ASN A 53 -4.86 -1.25 -9.84
CA ASN A 53 -5.93 -0.33 -10.21
C ASN A 53 -7.20 -1.10 -10.61
N THR A 54 -7.05 -2.11 -11.47
CA THR A 54 -8.15 -2.99 -11.88
C THR A 54 -8.78 -3.72 -10.69
N HIS A 55 -7.96 -4.16 -9.72
CA HIS A 55 -8.47 -4.87 -8.54
C HIS A 55 -9.32 -3.96 -7.64
N TYR A 56 -8.89 -2.72 -7.42
CA TYR A 56 -9.58 -1.77 -6.55
C TYR A 56 -10.81 -1.17 -7.22
N GLU A 57 -10.76 -0.86 -8.52
CA GLU A 57 -11.91 -0.38 -9.28
C GLU A 57 -13.07 -1.37 -9.24
N ARG A 58 -12.77 -2.68 -9.38
CA ARG A 58 -13.78 -3.75 -9.26
C ARG A 58 -14.46 -3.82 -7.90
N ARG A 59 -13.85 -3.25 -6.86
CA ARG A 59 -14.39 -3.18 -5.50
C ARG A 59 -15.02 -1.82 -5.18
N GLY A 60 -15.14 -0.94 -6.18
CA GLY A 60 -15.72 0.40 -6.04
C GLY A 60 -14.75 1.47 -5.53
N PHE A 61 -13.45 1.14 -5.42
CA PHE A 61 -12.42 2.08 -4.98
C PHE A 61 -11.69 2.68 -6.19
N HIS A 62 -11.62 4.00 -6.25
CA HIS A 62 -10.86 4.71 -7.29
C HIS A 62 -9.51 5.15 -6.73
N LEU A 63 -8.42 4.69 -7.34
CA LEU A 63 -7.09 5.19 -7.00
C LEU A 63 -6.98 6.63 -7.51
N THR A 64 -6.91 7.59 -6.59
CA THR A 64 -6.53 8.96 -6.93
C THR A 64 -5.02 9.04 -6.92
N THR A 65 -4.40 9.21 -8.09
CA THR A 65 -3.00 9.65 -8.15
C THR A 65 -2.96 11.03 -7.52
N ARG A 66 -2.56 11.12 -6.24
CA ARG A 66 -2.13 12.39 -5.68
C ARG A 66 -0.80 12.71 -6.34
N GLU A 67 -0.87 13.46 -7.42
CA GLU A 67 0.30 14.20 -7.88
C GLU A 67 0.80 15.07 -6.73
N VAL A 68 2.12 15.10 -6.60
CA VAL A 68 2.93 15.79 -5.59
C VAL A 68 2.28 17.10 -5.13
N CYS A 69 2.22 17.31 -3.80
CA CYS A 69 1.97 18.66 -3.27
C CYS A 69 3.06 19.60 -3.80
N ALA A 70 2.71 20.43 -4.78
CA ALA A 70 3.43 21.66 -5.08
C ALA A 70 3.20 22.68 -3.95
#